data_AF-A0A099S792-F1
#
_entry.id   AF-A0A099S792-F1
#
_cell.length_a   1.000
_cell.length_b   1.000
_cell.length_c   1.000
_cell.angle_alpha   90.00
_cell.angle_beta   90.00
_cell.angle_gamma   90.00
#
_symmetry.space_group_name_H-M   'P 1'
#
loop_
_entity.id
_entity.type
_entity.pdbx_description
1 polymer ?
#
loop_
_entity_poly.entity_id
_entity_poly.type
_entity_poly.pdbx_seq_one_letter_code
_entity_poly.pdbx_strand_id
1 'polypeptide(L)'
;MELSVVKDQVAYILEKDLDARDNDKLLQVSVLKTFYNVEKIDDILKPEVPSLESIRRCRQKLQSEGKYAGSKLIKKAREQQEEKFRQFTMAK
;
A
#
# COMPACT_ATOMS: atom_id res chain seq x y z
N MET A 1 -0.64 -1.55 -19.45
CA MET A 1 -1.74 -1.09 -18.57
C MET A 1 -1.14 -0.17 -17.54
N GLU A 2 -1.31 1.13 -17.79
CA GLU A 2 -0.51 2.19 -17.19
C GLU A 2 -0.86 2.42 -15.72
N LEU A 3 0.11 2.89 -14.94
CA LEU A 3 0.07 3.07 -13.48
C LEU A 3 -1.20 3.75 -12.91
N SER A 4 -1.98 4.46 -13.73
CA SER A 4 -3.25 5.08 -13.35
C SER A 4 -4.28 4.05 -12.88
N VAL A 5 -4.48 2.95 -13.61
CA VAL A 5 -5.54 1.97 -13.31
C VAL A 5 -5.34 1.33 -11.93
N VAL A 6 -4.11 0.91 -11.62
CA VAL A 6 -3.80 0.33 -10.31
C VAL A 6 -3.94 1.36 -9.19
N LYS A 7 -3.59 2.63 -9.46
CA LYS A 7 -3.77 3.72 -8.49
C LYS A 7 -5.25 3.94 -8.16
N ASP A 8 -6.13 3.92 -9.15
CA ASP A 8 -7.58 4.05 -8.98
C ASP A 8 -8.19 2.85 -8.23
N GLN A 9 -7.76 1.64 -8.55
CA GLN A 9 -8.16 0.42 -7.82
C GLN A 9 -7.74 0.46 -6.35
N VAL A 10 -6.51 0.92 -6.08
CA VAL A 10 -6.02 1.10 -4.71
C VAL A 10 -6.84 2.17 -3.98
N ALA A 11 -7.11 3.32 -4.62
CA ALA A 11 -7.93 4.36 -4.04
C ALA A 11 -9.34 3.86 -3.68
N TYR A 12 -9.96 3.07 -4.55
CA TYR A 12 -11.26 2.44 -4.29
C TYR A 12 -11.27 1.57 -3.03
N ILE A 13 -10.25 0.71 -2.85
CA ILE A 13 -10.16 -0.14 -1.66
C ILE A 13 -9.91 0.71 -0.41
N LEU A 14 -8.99 1.67 -0.48
CA LEU A 14 -8.67 2.54 0.67
C LEU A 14 -9.83 3.44 1.10
N GLU A 15 -10.73 3.78 0.18
CA GLU A 15 -11.96 4.50 0.50
C GLU A 15 -12.94 3.64 1.30
N LYS A 16 -13.09 2.36 0.91
CA LYS A 16 -14.08 1.44 1.48
C LYS A 16 -13.61 0.68 2.71
N ASP A 17 -12.31 0.42 2.83
CA ASP A 17 -11.70 -0.37 3.87
C ASP A 17 -10.62 0.45 4.58
N LEU A 18 -10.93 0.89 5.80
CA LEU A 18 -10.03 1.68 6.63
C LEU A 18 -8.83 0.87 7.11
N ASP A 19 -9.01 -0.42 7.38
CA ASP A 19 -7.93 -1.30 7.85
C ASP A 19 -6.88 -1.52 6.75
N ALA A 20 -7.30 -1.50 5.48
CA ALA A 20 -6.39 -1.56 4.34
C ALA A 20 -5.46 -0.33 4.22
N ARG A 21 -5.78 0.80 4.86
CA ARG A 21 -4.90 1.99 4.89
C ARG A 21 -3.61 1.72 5.63
N ASP A 22 -3.68 0.93 6.69
CA ASP A 22 -2.56 0.62 7.57
C ASP A 22 -1.94 -0.75 7.28
N ASN A 23 -2.71 -1.68 6.69
CA ASN A 23 -2.26 -3.04 6.44
C ASN A 23 -2.01 -3.32 4.95
N ASP A 24 -0.74 -3.43 4.57
CA ASP A 24 -0.32 -3.66 3.18
C ASP A 24 -0.78 -5.02 2.64
N LYS A 25 -0.74 -6.07 3.46
CA LYS A 25 -1.18 -7.41 3.05
C LYS A 25 -2.67 -7.43 2.80
N LEU A 26 -3.45 -6.76 3.65
CA LEU A 26 -4.90 -6.66 3.48
C LEU A 26 -5.22 -5.90 2.20
N LEU A 27 -4.60 -4.74 1.98
CA LEU A 27 -4.77 -3.97 0.74
C LEU A 27 -4.46 -4.83 -0.50
N GLN A 28 -3.31 -5.51 -0.52
CA GLN A 28 -2.89 -6.36 -1.62
C GLN A 28 -3.93 -7.44 -1.92
N VAL A 29 -4.33 -8.22 -0.91
CA VAL A 29 -5.33 -9.28 -1.07
C VAL A 29 -6.67 -8.70 -1.56
N SER A 30 -7.11 -7.58 -1.01
CA SER A 30 -8.37 -6.92 -1.40
C SER A 30 -8.34 -6.45 -2.86
N VAL A 31 -7.24 -5.84 -3.32
CA VAL A 31 -7.08 -5.43 -4.74
C VAL A 31 -7.09 -6.65 -5.67
N LEU A 32 -6.31 -7.68 -5.33
CA LEU A 32 -6.19 -8.89 -6.16
C LEU A 32 -7.53 -9.63 -6.29
N LYS A 33 -8.27 -9.79 -5.19
CA LYS A 33 -9.58 -10.46 -5.20
C LYS A 33 -10.63 -9.63 -5.94
N THR A 34 -10.66 -8.32 -5.71
CA THR A 34 -11.73 -7.45 -6.23
C THR A 34 -11.60 -7.20 -7.73
N PHE A 35 -10.38 -7.04 -8.24
CA PHE A 35 -10.17 -6.57 -9.63
C PHE A 35 -9.54 -7.61 -10.55
N TYR A 36 -8.91 -8.64 -10.01
CA TYR A 36 -8.14 -9.60 -10.79
C TYR A 36 -8.58 -11.06 -10.61
N ASN A 37 -9.62 -11.29 -9.80
CA ASN A 37 -10.17 -12.63 -9.51
C ASN A 37 -9.08 -13.65 -9.16
N VAL A 38 -8.11 -13.24 -8.34
CA VAL A 38 -7.04 -14.12 -7.85
C VAL A 38 -7.62 -15.05 -6.79
N GLU A 39 -7.68 -16.34 -7.12
CA GLU A 39 -8.21 -17.39 -6.23
C GLU A 39 -7.09 -18.31 -5.72
N LYS A 40 -6.05 -18.49 -6.55
CA LYS A 40 -4.88 -19.31 -6.26
C LYS A 40 -3.62 -18.46 -6.27
N ILE A 41 -2.56 -18.98 -5.65
CA ILE A 41 -1.26 -18.30 -5.60
C ILE A 41 -0.72 -18.10 -7.02
N ASP A 42 -0.86 -19.09 -7.90
CA ASP A 42 -0.34 -19.02 -9.28
C ASP A 42 -1.01 -17.93 -10.12
N ASP A 43 -2.23 -17.49 -9.77
CA ASP A 43 -2.91 -16.41 -10.48
C ASP A 43 -2.15 -15.08 -10.38
N ILE A 44 -1.33 -14.89 -9.32
CA ILE A 44 -0.52 -13.67 -9.17
C ILE A 44 0.58 -13.54 -10.23
N LEU A 45 0.90 -14.64 -10.93
CA LEU A 45 1.92 -14.68 -11.98
C LEU A 45 1.37 -14.25 -13.34
N LYS A 46 0.04 -14.08 -13.47
CA LYS A 46 -0.59 -13.64 -14.71
C LYS A 46 -0.13 -12.22 -15.07
N PRO A 47 0.13 -11.93 -16.36
CA PRO A 47 0.71 -10.65 -16.79
C PRO A 47 -0.22 -9.45 -16.56
N GLU A 48 -1.53 -9.67 -16.47
CA GLU A 48 -2.51 -8.64 -16.15
C GLU A 48 -2.51 -8.24 -14.67
N VAL A 49 -2.00 -9.12 -13.79
CA VAL A 49 -1.99 -8.89 -12.34
C VAL A 49 -0.83 -7.96 -11.99
N PRO A 50 -1.09 -6.85 -11.28
CA PRO A 50 -0.04 -5.94 -10.87
C PRO A 50 0.85 -6.59 -9.82
N SER A 51 2.13 -6.24 -9.84
CA SER A 51 3.03 -6.64 -8.76
C SER A 51 2.55 -6.09 -7.41
N LEU A 52 2.77 -6.86 -6.35
CA LEU A 52 2.43 -6.45 -4.97
C LEU A 52 3.10 -5.12 -4.59
N GLU A 53 4.34 -4.91 -5.05
CA GLU A 53 5.08 -3.66 -4.84
C GLU A 53 4.45 -2.49 -5.60
N SER A 54 3.85 -2.71 -6.78
CA SER A 54 3.10 -1.67 -7.50
C SER A 54 1.89 -1.19 -6.69
N ILE A 55 1.14 -2.11 -6.10
CA ILE A 55 -0.01 -1.81 -5.22
C ILE A 55 0.46 -0.97 -4.01
N ARG A 56 1.54 -1.43 -3.34
CA ARG A 56 2.13 -0.74 -2.19
C ARG A 56 2.60 0.68 -2.53
N ARG A 57 3.32 0.86 -3.65
CA ARG A 57 3.80 2.18 -4.10
C ARG A 57 2.64 3.13 -4.42
N CYS A 58 1.56 2.62 -5.02
CA CYS A 58 0.37 3.43 -5.27
C CYS A 58 -0.25 3.95 -3.97
N ARG A 59 -0.37 3.10 -2.94
CA ARG A 59 -0.83 3.54 -1.60
C ARG A 59 0.08 4.61 -1.03
N GLN A 60 1.40 4.40 -1.05
CA GLN A 60 2.36 5.39 -0.53
C GLN A 60 2.26 6.73 -1.24
N LYS A 61 2.09 6.72 -2.57
CA LYS A 61 1.91 7.94 -3.37
C LYS A 61 0.62 8.66 -2.97
N LEU A 62 -0.51 7.94 -2.89
CA LEU A 62 -1.79 8.52 -2.46
C LEU A 62 -1.70 9.14 -1.05
N GLN A 63 -1.04 8.45 -0.12
CA GLN A 63 -0.84 8.93 1.25
C GLN A 63 0.11 10.13 1.34
N SER A 64 1.16 10.16 0.51
CA SER A 64 2.04 11.32 0.37
C SER A 64 1.30 12.55 -0.18
N GLU A 65 0.32 12.33 -1.07
CA GLU A 65 -0.61 13.35 -1.57
C GLU A 65 -1.68 13.78 -0.53
N GLY A 66 -1.59 13.28 0.72
CA GLY A 66 -2.52 13.60 1.80
C GLY A 66 -3.85 12.83 1.79
N LYS A 67 -4.01 11.86 0.88
CA LYS A 67 -5.23 11.05 0.75
C LYS A 67 -5.14 9.76 1.56
N TYR A 68 -6.27 9.27 2.05
CA TYR A 68 -6.38 7.96 2.73
C TYR A 68 -5.33 7.75 3.84
N ALA A 69 -5.13 8.79 4.66
CA ALA A 69 -4.19 8.75 5.77
C ALA A 69 -4.43 7.50 6.63
N GLY A 70 -3.35 6.78 6.92
CA GLY A 70 -3.36 5.71 7.91
C GLY A 70 -3.64 6.24 9.32
N SER A 71 -3.86 5.34 10.26
CA SER A 71 -4.10 5.68 11.65
C SER A 71 -2.96 6.53 12.23
N LYS A 72 -3.31 7.48 13.12
CA LYS A 72 -2.36 8.36 13.82
C LYS A 72 -1.25 7.58 14.53
N LEU A 73 -1.54 6.35 14.96
CA LEU A 73 -0.57 5.46 15.62
C LEU A 73 0.57 5.03 14.68
N ILE A 74 0.25 4.72 13.41
CA ILE A 74 1.25 4.33 12.41
C ILE A 74 2.11 5.52 12.00
N LYS A 75 1.51 6.72 11.91
CA LYS A 75 2.25 7.95 11.64
C LYS A 75 3.32 8.19 12.71
N LYS A 76 2.93 8.10 13.99
CA LYS A 76 3.84 8.27 15.13
C LYS A 76 4.92 7.18 15.18
N ALA A 77 4.58 5.94 14.85
CA ALA A 77 5.55 4.85 14.77
C ALA A 77 6.60 5.08 13.67
N ARG A 78 6.19 5.61 12.51
CA ARG A 78 7.12 5.99 11.43
C ARG A 78 8.03 7.14 11.86
N GLU A 79 7.47 8.18 12.47
CA GLU A 79 8.25 9.32 12.99
C GLU A 79 9.32 8.85 13.99
N GLN A 80 8.97 7.94 14.91
CA GLN A 80 9.92 7.36 15.86
C GLN A 80 11.00 6.50 15.18
N GLN A 81 10.65 5.77 14.12
CA GLN A 81 11.60 4.92 13.40
C GLN A 81 12.59 5.76 12.57
N GLU A 82 12.10 6.84 11.94
CA GLU A 82 12.93 7.83 11.25
C GLU A 82 13.88 8.54 12.22
N GLU A 83 13.40 8.93 13.41
CA GLU A 83 14.23 9.56 14.44
C GLU A 83 15.36 8.63 14.91
N LYS A 84 15.06 7.36 15.20
CA LYS A 84 16.07 6.34 15.54
C LYS A 84 17.12 6.17 14.44
N PHE A 85 16.69 6.17 13.18
CA PHE A 85 17.60 6.04 12.04
C PHE A 85 18.50 7.27 11.89
N ARG A 86 17.97 8.49 12.08
CA ARG A 86 18.78 9.72 12.08
C ARG A 86 19.83 9.71 13.20
N GLN A 87 19.44 9.33 14.41
CA GLN A 87 20.37 9.22 15.55
C GLN A 87 21.48 8.20 15.28
N PHE A 88 21.14 7.03 14.75
CA PHE A 88 22.14 6.01 14.38
C PHE A 88 23.12 6.51 13.31
N THR A 89 22.62 7.25 12.31
CA THR A 89 23.43 7.78 11.22
C THR A 89 24.35 8.92 11.68
N MET A 90 23.91 9.74 12.65
CA MET A 90 24.72 10.82 13.23
C MET A 90 25.77 10.34 14.24
N ALA A 91 25.56 9.16 14.84
CA ALA A 91 26.47 8.56 15.82
C ALA A 91 27.60 7.72 15.19
N LYS A 92 27.66 7.64 13.86
CA LYS A 92 28.63 6.86 13.09
C LYS A 92 29.49 7.77 12.23
#